data_AF-Q3SFN4-F1
#
_entry.id   AF-Q3SFN4-F1
#
_cell.length_a   1.000
_cell.length_b   1.000
_cell.length_c   1.000
_cell.angle_alpha   90.00
_cell.angle_beta   90.00
_cell.angle_gamma   90.00
#
_symmetry.space_group_name_H-M   'P 1'
#
loop_
_entity.id
_entity.type
_entity.pdbx_description
1 polymer ?
#
loop_
_entity_poly.entity_id
_entity_poly.type
_entity_poly.pdbx_seq_one_letter_code
_entity_poly.pdbx_strand_id
1 'polypeptide(L)' 'MHIAPMENRTARLTLLIDPRKKQLFEEICTQQDLTSSQVVRRLIHHYILDHAGSRELPEWLASQGAKPGSAQP' A
#
# COMPACT_ATOMS: atom_id res chain seq x y z
N MET A 1 1.22 -18.10 -19.20
CA MET A 1 1.42 -17.21 -18.04
C MET A 1 0.06 -16.98 -17.42
N HIS A 2 -0.23 -17.64 -16.29
CA HIS A 2 -1.51 -17.48 -15.59
C HIS A 2 -1.57 -16.10 -14.96
N ILE A 3 -2.32 -15.20 -15.58
CA ILE A 3 -2.72 -13.93 -14.98
C ILE A 3 -3.97 -14.28 -14.16
N ALA A 4 -3.80 -14.48 -12.85
CA ALA A 4 -4.95 -14.62 -11.96
C ALA A 4 -5.83 -13.36 -12.13
N PRO A 5 -7.16 -13.51 -12.28
CA PRO A 5 -8.04 -12.36 -12.46
C PRO A 5 -7.88 -11.45 -11.23
N MET A 6 -7.38 -10.23 -11.45
CA MET A 6 -7.36 -9.20 -10.42
C MET A 6 -8.80 -8.80 -10.16
N GLU A 7 -9.43 -9.53 -9.22
CA GLU A 7 -10.65 -9.16 -8.53
C GLU A 7 -10.64 -7.65 -8.31
N ASN A 8 -11.78 -6.99 -8.60
CA ASN A 8 -11.91 -5.54 -8.75
C ASN A 8 -11.74 -4.81 -7.40
N ARG A 9 -10.55 -4.89 -6.80
CA ARG A 9 -10.17 -4.44 -5.44
C ARG A 9 -9.68 -2.99 -5.43
N THR A 10 -9.91 -2.26 -6.51
CA THR A 10 -9.49 -0.86 -6.64
C THR A 10 -10.67 0.08 -6.35
N ALA A 11 -10.68 0.68 -5.17
CA ALA A 11 -11.54 1.81 -4.84
C ALA A 11 -10.78 3.13 -5.04
N ARG A 12 -11.48 4.20 -5.46
CA ARG A 12 -10.90 5.55 -5.56
C ARG A 12 -11.04 6.26 -4.21
N LEU A 13 -9.93 6.80 -3.72
CA LEU A 13 -9.87 7.64 -2.52
C LEU A 13 -9.41 9.04 -2.95
N THR A 14 -10.27 10.06 -2.75
CA THR A 14 -9.93 11.46 -3.02
C THR A 14 -9.58 12.16 -1.71
N LEU A 15 -8.43 12.82 -1.66
CA LEU A 15 -7.94 13.53 -0.49
C LEU A 15 -7.53 14.94 -0.92
N LEU A 16 -7.88 15.95 -0.12
CA LEU A 16 -7.39 17.31 -0.28
C LEU A 16 -6.14 17.49 0.59
N ILE A 17 -5.06 17.94 -0.02
CA ILE A 17 -3.81 18.27 0.66
C ILE A 17 -3.33 19.64 0.21
N ASP A 18 -2.60 20.32 1.09
CA ASP A 18 -1.96 21.58 0.76
C ASP A 18 -1.05 21.45 -0.47
N PRO A 19 -1.06 22.42 -1.41
CA PRO A 19 -0.30 22.33 -2.66
C PRO A 19 1.22 22.24 -2.42
N ARG A 20 1.76 22.90 -1.39
CA ARG A 20 3.18 22.83 -1.08
C ARG A 20 3.56 21.46 -0.52
N LYS A 21 2.70 20.87 0.33
CA LYS A 21 2.89 19.48 0.80
C LYS A 21 2.84 18.49 -0.36
N LYS A 22 1.91 18.68 -1.32
CA LYS A 22 1.82 17.82 -2.52
C LYS A 22 3.12 17.84 -3.31
N GLN A 23 3.67 19.02 -3.59
CA GLN A 23 4.91 19.16 -4.34
C GLN A 23 6.08 18.45 -3.66
N LEU A 24 6.31 18.74 -2.37
CA LEU A 24 7.38 18.09 -1.61
C LEU A 24 7.23 16.56 -1.57
N PHE A 25 6.00 16.07 -1.41
CA PHE A 25 5.74 14.64 -1.42
C PHE A 25 6.06 14.01 -2.78
N GLU A 26 5.64 14.64 -3.88
CA GLU A 26 5.93 14.19 -5.24
C GLU A 26 7.44 14.19 -5.52
N GLU A 27 8.17 15.24 -5.13
CA GLU A 27 9.62 15.31 -5.26
C GLU A 27 10.34 14.18 -4.52
N ILE A 28 9.96 13.92 -3.26
CA ILE A 28 10.52 12.82 -2.46
C ILE A 28 10.23 11.47 -3.09
N CYS A 29 9.03 11.28 -3.66
CA CYS A 29 8.66 10.06 -4.36
C CYS A 29 9.51 9.88 -5.63
N THR A 30 9.67 10.95 -6.43
CA THR A 30 10.50 10.94 -7.64
C THR A 30 11.96 10.65 -7.35
N GLN A 31 12.53 11.21 -6.27
CA GLN A 31 13.91 10.93 -5.86
C GLN A 31 14.16 9.45 -5.53
N GLN A 32 13.11 8.72 -5.15
CA GLN A 32 13.17 7.30 -4.77
C GLN A 32 12.69 6.36 -5.89
N ASP A 33 12.42 6.88 -7.09
CA ASP A 33 11.83 6.13 -8.21
C ASP A 33 10.47 5.49 -7.84
N LEU A 34 9.67 6.20 -7.03
CA LEU A 34 8.34 5.77 -6.59
C LEU A 34 7.27 6.73 -7.08
N THR A 35 6.07 6.19 -7.29
CA THR A 35 4.87 7.01 -7.52
C THR A 35 4.17 7.34 -6.21
N SER A 36 3.57 8.53 -6.14
CA SER A 36 2.75 8.98 -5.00
C SER A 36 1.72 7.93 -4.57
N SER A 37 1.07 7.28 -5.53
CA SER A 37 0.08 6.22 -5.29
C SER A 37 0.66 4.95 -4.66
N GLN A 38 1.91 4.59 -4.97
CA GLN A 38 2.58 3.45 -4.34
C GLN A 38 2.91 3.77 -2.89
N VAL A 39 3.41 4.97 -2.61
CA VAL A 39 3.76 5.40 -1.25
C VAL A 39 2.50 5.54 -0.40
N VAL A 40 1.44 6.18 -0.90
CA VAL A 40 0.16 6.30 -0.19
C VAL A 40 -0.43 4.93 0.14
N ARG A 41 -0.38 3.96 -0.77
CA ARG A 41 -0.84 2.58 -0.48
C ARG A 41 -0.05 1.94 0.64
N ARG A 42 1.28 2.07 0.66
CA ARG A 42 2.13 1.55 1.75
C ARG A 42 1.78 2.22 3.08
N LEU A 43 1.59 3.55 3.08
CA LEU A 43 1.20 4.29 4.28
C LEU A 43 -0.16 3.84 4.82
N ILE A 44 -1.17 3.70 3.94
CA ILE A 44 -2.50 3.20 4.32
C ILE A 44 -2.38 1.78 4.90
N HIS A 45 -1.61 0.92 4.25
CA HIS A 45 -1.39 -0.46 4.70
C HIS A 45 -0.78 -0.47 6.11
N HIS A 46 0.36 0.19 6.30
CA HIS A 46 1.03 0.25 7.60
C HIS A 46 0.14 0.85 8.67
N TYR A 47 -0.60 1.91 8.34
CA TYR A 47 -1.53 2.54 9.27
C TYR A 47 -2.62 1.57 9.73
N ILE A 48 -3.21 0.80 8.80
CA ILE A 48 -4.21 -0.21 9.16
C ILE A 48 -3.60 -1.30 10.02
N LEU A 49 -2.40 -1.80 9.70
CA LEU A 49 -1.74 -2.84 10.50
C LEU A 49 -1.46 -2.38 11.93
N ASP A 50 -0.92 -1.17 12.08
CA ASP A 50 -0.57 -0.59 13.37
C ASP A 50 -1.81 -0.31 14.23
N HIS A 51 -2.94 0.03 13.60
CA HIS A 51 -4.18 0.43 14.29
C HIS A 51 -5.29 -0.62 14.24
N ALA A 52 -5.02 -1.83 13.72
CA ALA A 52 -6.04 -2.87 13.58
C ALA A 52 -6.58 -3.35 14.94
N GLY A 53 -5.76 -3.30 16.00
CA GLY A 53 -6.12 -3.80 17.32
C GLY A 53 -6.60 -5.26 17.24
N SER A 54 -7.79 -5.55 17.77
CA SER A 54 -8.41 -6.89 17.73
C SER A 54 -9.32 -7.13 16.51
N ARG A 55 -9.23 -6.30 15.47
CA ARG A 55 -10.04 -6.48 14.25
C ARG A 55 -9.52 -7.65 13.43
N GLU A 56 -10.44 -8.44 12.89
CA GLU A 56 -10.10 -9.47 11.91
C GLU A 56 -9.62 -8.78 10.62
N LEU A 57 -8.35 -9.00 10.28
CA LEU A 57 -7.76 -8.49 9.04
C LEU A 57 -7.80 -9.60 7.99
N PRO A 58 -8.20 -9.28 6.74
CA PRO A 58 -8.18 -10.27 5.68
C PRO A 58 -6.73 -10.68 5.36
N GLU A 59 -6.55 -11.93 4.95
CA GLU A 59 -5.22 -12.55 4.74
C GLU A 59 -4.34 -11.76 3.77
N TRP A 60 -4.91 -11.18 2.71
CA TRP A 60 -4.17 -10.36 1.74
C TRP A 60 -3.58 -9.06 2.34
N LEU A 61 -4.14 -8.58 3.45
CA LEU A 61 -3.68 -7.39 4.16
C LEU A 61 -2.69 -7.77 5.27
N ALA A 62 -2.89 -8.91 5.94
CA ALA A 62 -1.96 -9.44 6.94
C ALA A 62 -0.67 -10.00 6.31
N SER A 63 -0.76 -10.63 5.13
CA SER A 63 0.34 -11.37 4.49
C SER A 63 1.46 -10.50 3.92
N GLN A 64 1.24 -9.23 3.54
CA GLN A 64 2.32 -8.40 2.99
C GLN A 64 3.33 -7.89 4.04
N GLY A 65 3.09 -8.16 5.33
CA GLY A 65 4.09 -8.00 6.40
C GLY A 65 4.95 -9.25 6.63
N ALA A 66 4.52 -10.41 6.13
CA ALA A 66 5.27 -11.66 6.18
C ALA A 66 5.93 -11.88 4.83
N LYS A 67 7.23 -11.57 4.70
CA LYS A 67 8.04 -12.17 3.62
C LYS A 67 7.82 -13.69 3.65
N PRO A 68 7.29 -14.34 2.61
CA PRO A 68 7.49 -15.76 2.45
C PRO A 68 8.92 -15.91 1.91
N GLY A 69 9.89 -15.83 2.82
CA GLY A 69 11.21 -16.36 2.57
C GLY A 69 11.11 -17.88 2.52
N SER A 70 11.20 -18.43 1.31
CA SER A 70 11.87 -19.70 1.01
C SER A 70 11.61 -20.88 1.95
N ALA A 71 10.63 -21.72 1.60
CA ALA A 71 10.70 -23.16 1.82
C ALA A 71 9.65 -23.84 0.91
N GLN A 72 10.04 -24.06 -0.34
CA GLN A 72 9.33 -24.97 -1.23
C GLN A 72 10.12 -26.28 -1.26
N PRO A 73 9.53 -27.43 -0.88
CA PRO A 73 10.07 -28.73 -1.22
C PRO A 73 9.90 -29.04 -2.72
#